data_AF-A0A9Q8VER2-F1
#
_entry.id   AF-A0A9Q8VER2-F1
#
_cell.length_a   1.000
_cell.length_b   1.000
_cell.length_c   1.000
_cell.angle_alpha   90.00
_cell.angle_beta   90.00
_cell.angle_gamma   90.00
#
_symmetry.space_group_name_H-M   'P 1'
#
loop_
_entity.id
_entity.type
_entity.pdbx_description
1 polymer ?
#
loop_
_entity_poly.entity_id
_entity_poly.type
_entity_poly.pdbx_seq_one_letter_code
_entity_poly.pdbx_strand_id
1 'polypeptide(L)'
;MSSTTDTTAAAGARPQIVGPDAGPEAPFPLRMEGKVISGFGRGSKELGIPTANLPVDASLTPWIADAKSGVYFGYAALNLPASHPNAHDGDNITFPSASSSSSPSSSSSSPRSSSAFAVFPMVMSIGYNPFYKNTVRSAEVHVLHRFAADFYDSHMRLLLLGFVREERDYASLEALVDDINLDCRVARASLDRDAWRPAGASPEGAEWLVKPL
;
A
#
# COMPACT_ATOMS: atom_id res chain seq x y z
N MET A 1 36.90 -13.66 -19.53
CA MET A 1 35.97 -14.79 -19.40
C MET A 1 35.35 -14.68 -18.01
N SER A 2 34.20 -14.04 -17.88
CA SER A 2 33.41 -14.07 -16.64
C SER A 2 32.01 -14.49 -17.02
N SER A 3 31.63 -15.61 -16.44
CA SER A 3 30.49 -16.41 -16.80
C SER A 3 29.18 -15.83 -16.29
N THR A 4 28.22 -15.95 -17.18
CA THR A 4 26.76 -15.83 -17.11
C THR A 4 26.14 -16.42 -15.84
N THR A 5 25.15 -15.73 -15.27
CA THR A 5 23.93 -16.37 -14.74
C THR A 5 22.73 -15.66 -15.36
N ASP A 6 22.33 -16.20 -16.50
CA ASP A 6 21.07 -15.91 -17.18
C ASP A 6 20.05 -16.86 -16.55
N THR A 7 19.18 -16.34 -15.69
CA THR A 7 18.09 -17.10 -15.10
C THR A 7 17.03 -17.32 -16.17
N THR A 8 17.10 -18.47 -16.83
CA THR A 8 16.05 -18.93 -17.74
C THR A 8 14.78 -19.17 -16.91
N ALA A 9 13.86 -18.21 -16.94
CA ALA A 9 12.54 -18.35 -16.34
C ALA A 9 11.78 -19.46 -17.07
N ALA A 10 11.42 -20.52 -16.34
CA ALA A 10 10.51 -21.54 -16.83
C ALA A 10 9.17 -20.88 -17.24
N ALA A 11 8.76 -21.09 -18.48
CA ALA A 11 7.48 -20.61 -18.99
C ALA A 11 6.32 -21.18 -18.15
N GLY A 12 5.61 -20.33 -17.40
CA GLY A 12 4.29 -20.65 -16.84
C GLY A 12 4.04 -20.23 -15.39
N ALA A 13 5.08 -20.09 -14.55
CA ALA A 13 4.90 -19.74 -13.14
C ALA A 13 5.08 -18.25 -12.88
N ARG A 14 4.16 -17.63 -12.14
CA ARG A 14 4.31 -16.24 -11.69
C ARG A 14 5.47 -16.13 -10.69
N PRO A 15 6.26 -15.05 -10.75
CA PRO A 15 7.36 -14.83 -9.80
C PRO A 15 6.81 -14.71 -8.37
N GLN A 16 7.56 -15.23 -7.39
CA GLN A 16 7.20 -15.16 -5.97
C GLN A 16 7.69 -13.87 -5.29
N ILE A 17 8.61 -13.14 -5.93
CA ILE A 17 9.15 -11.83 -5.54
C ILE A 17 9.28 -10.99 -6.82
N VAL A 18 9.06 -9.68 -6.73
CA VAL A 18 9.18 -8.75 -7.87
C VAL A 18 10.15 -7.60 -7.57
N GLY A 19 10.77 -7.07 -8.61
CA GLY A 19 11.74 -5.96 -8.52
C GLY A 19 13.13 -6.39 -8.01
N PRO A 20 14.17 -5.58 -8.24
CA PRO A 20 15.55 -5.93 -7.92
C PRO A 20 15.83 -5.88 -6.40
N ASP A 21 16.89 -6.55 -5.96
CA ASP A 21 17.28 -6.58 -4.55
C ASP A 21 17.74 -5.22 -4.02
N ALA A 22 18.19 -4.33 -4.92
CA ALA A 22 18.64 -2.98 -4.59
C ALA A 22 17.52 -2.01 -4.19
N GLY A 23 16.24 -2.38 -4.40
CA GLY A 23 15.09 -1.53 -4.06
C GLY A 23 14.19 -1.21 -5.25
N PRO A 24 13.21 -0.31 -5.07
CA PRO A 24 12.34 0.14 -6.15
C PRO A 24 13.11 0.92 -7.22
N GLU A 25 12.72 0.75 -8.48
CA GLU A 25 13.25 1.52 -9.62
C GLU A 25 12.20 2.50 -10.15
N ALA A 26 12.62 3.51 -10.92
CA ALA A 26 11.71 4.46 -11.55
C ALA A 26 10.58 3.74 -12.33
N PRO A 27 9.32 4.17 -12.20
CA PRO A 27 8.87 5.44 -11.62
C PRO A 27 8.58 5.41 -10.11
N PHE A 28 8.94 4.34 -9.40
CA PHE A 28 8.71 4.21 -7.96
C PHE A 28 9.77 4.95 -7.13
N PRO A 29 9.43 5.42 -5.92
CA PRO A 29 8.12 5.33 -5.27
C PRO A 29 7.08 6.31 -5.83
N LEU A 30 5.82 5.87 -5.92
CA LEU A 30 4.67 6.74 -6.24
C LEU A 30 3.87 7.02 -4.96
N ARG A 31 3.38 8.25 -4.83
CA ARG A 31 2.63 8.71 -3.64
C ARG A 31 1.17 8.99 -4.02
N MET A 32 0.25 8.63 -3.13
CA MET A 32 -1.19 8.93 -3.23
C MET A 32 -1.78 9.10 -1.84
N GLU A 33 -2.73 10.02 -1.65
CA GLU A 33 -3.45 10.16 -0.39
C GLU A 33 -4.91 10.52 -0.58
N GLY A 34 -5.73 10.25 0.44
CA GLY A 34 -7.12 10.61 0.45
C GLY A 34 -7.87 9.98 1.62
N LYS A 35 -9.14 10.38 1.80
CA LYS A 35 -10.05 9.71 2.72
C LYS A 35 -10.56 8.42 2.10
N VAL A 36 -10.66 7.37 2.91
CA VAL A 36 -11.24 6.09 2.50
C VAL A 36 -12.74 6.28 2.25
N ILE A 37 -13.17 6.01 1.02
CA ILE A 37 -14.57 6.12 0.59
C ILE A 37 -15.21 4.73 0.43
N SER A 38 -16.54 4.69 0.50
CA SER A 38 -17.31 3.48 0.18
C SER A 38 -17.16 3.13 -1.30
N GLY A 39 -16.92 1.85 -1.58
CA GLY A 39 -16.96 1.29 -2.92
C GLY A 39 -18.37 0.85 -3.32
N PHE A 40 -18.47 0.05 -4.40
CA PHE A 40 -19.73 -0.42 -4.96
C PHE A 40 -20.20 -1.78 -4.41
N GLY A 41 -19.73 -2.18 -3.22
CA GLY A 41 -20.24 -3.37 -2.53
C GLY A 41 -20.04 -4.70 -3.27
N ARG A 42 -18.97 -4.87 -4.06
CA ARG A 42 -18.75 -6.05 -4.93
C ARG A 42 -18.31 -7.34 -4.20
N GLY A 43 -18.66 -7.50 -2.92
CA GLY A 43 -18.42 -8.75 -2.18
C GLY A 43 -16.97 -9.01 -1.75
N SER A 44 -16.02 -8.10 -1.97
CA SER A 44 -14.60 -8.30 -1.59
C SER A 44 -14.41 -8.64 -0.10
N LYS A 45 -15.25 -8.09 0.77
CA LYS A 45 -15.32 -8.42 2.20
C LYS A 45 -15.76 -9.87 2.47
N GLU A 46 -16.71 -10.39 1.69
CA GLU A 46 -17.18 -11.79 1.78
C GLU A 46 -16.13 -12.77 1.26
N LEU A 47 -15.26 -12.33 0.35
CA LEU A 47 -14.11 -13.08 -0.15
C LEU A 47 -12.92 -13.08 0.82
N GLY A 48 -13.01 -12.35 1.94
CA GLY A 48 -11.92 -12.21 2.91
C GLY A 48 -10.81 -11.23 2.48
N ILE A 49 -11.04 -10.45 1.42
CA ILE A 49 -10.07 -9.51 0.83
C ILE A 49 -10.72 -8.11 0.76
N PRO A 50 -11.04 -7.46 1.89
CA PRO A 50 -11.70 -6.17 1.88
C PRO A 50 -10.82 -5.09 1.23
N THR A 51 -11.41 -4.28 0.36
CA THR A 51 -10.72 -3.18 -0.33
C THR A 51 -11.24 -1.81 0.11
N ALA A 52 -10.33 -0.90 0.41
CA ALA A 52 -10.57 0.51 0.64
C ALA A 52 -10.47 1.27 -0.69
N ASN A 53 -11.48 2.09 -1.01
CA ASN A 53 -11.44 2.91 -2.21
C ASN A 53 -10.85 4.28 -1.86
N LEU A 54 -10.01 4.83 -2.74
CA LEU A 54 -9.53 6.21 -2.64
C LEU A 54 -10.05 7.05 -3.81
N PRO A 55 -10.34 8.35 -3.58
CA PRO A 55 -10.68 9.26 -4.66
C PRO A 55 -9.47 9.42 -5.60
N VAL A 56 -9.73 9.29 -6.90
CA VAL A 56 -8.74 9.63 -7.92
C VAL A 56 -8.90 11.10 -8.24
N ASP A 57 -7.98 11.91 -7.71
CA ASP A 57 -7.87 13.32 -8.02
C ASP A 57 -6.60 13.55 -8.86
N ALA A 58 -6.77 13.99 -10.11
CA ALA A 58 -5.66 14.26 -11.03
C ALA A 58 -4.76 15.42 -10.56
N SER A 59 -5.25 16.32 -9.70
CA SER A 59 -4.45 17.41 -9.15
C SER A 59 -3.47 16.91 -8.07
N LEU A 60 -3.86 15.88 -7.32
CA LEU A 60 -3.05 15.29 -6.26
C LEU A 60 -2.25 14.07 -6.73
N THR A 61 -2.79 13.33 -7.69
CA THR A 61 -2.29 12.03 -8.16
C THR A 61 -2.18 12.01 -9.70
N PRO A 62 -1.46 12.96 -10.34
CA PRO A 62 -1.47 13.09 -11.81
C PRO A 62 -0.94 11.84 -12.52
N TRP A 63 0.03 11.14 -11.92
CA TRP A 63 0.66 9.95 -12.48
C TRP A 63 -0.33 8.79 -12.72
N ILE A 64 -1.47 8.77 -12.02
CA ILE A 64 -2.42 7.64 -12.10
C ILE A 64 -3.17 7.59 -13.44
N ALA A 65 -3.21 8.71 -14.16
CA ALA A 65 -3.83 8.81 -15.48
C ALA A 65 -3.08 7.93 -16.51
N ASP A 66 -1.75 7.92 -16.43
CA ASP A 66 -0.86 7.17 -17.33
C ASP A 66 -0.37 5.85 -16.74
N ALA A 67 -0.72 5.57 -15.48
CA ALA A 67 -0.36 4.31 -14.83
C ALA A 67 -0.97 3.12 -15.57
N LYS A 68 -0.22 2.03 -15.64
CA LYS A 68 -0.72 0.76 -16.17
C LYS A 68 -1.86 0.24 -15.31
N SER A 69 -2.90 -0.35 -15.92
CA SER A 69 -3.91 -1.08 -15.15
C SER A 69 -3.34 -2.39 -14.62
N GLY A 70 -3.62 -2.70 -13.36
CA GLY A 70 -3.13 -3.91 -12.71
C GLY A 70 -2.92 -3.75 -11.22
N VAL A 71 -2.13 -4.66 -10.66
CA VAL A 71 -1.86 -4.75 -9.22
C VAL A 71 -0.49 -4.19 -8.91
N TYR A 72 -0.48 -3.27 -7.96
CA TYR A 72 0.70 -2.63 -7.37
C TYR A 72 0.83 -3.07 -5.91
N PHE A 73 2.00 -2.83 -5.32
CA PHE A 73 2.24 -3.09 -3.90
C PHE A 73 3.09 -2.01 -3.27
N GLY A 74 3.03 -1.93 -1.94
CA GLY A 74 3.77 -0.93 -1.18
C GLY A 74 3.26 -0.84 0.24
N TYR A 75 3.25 0.37 0.80
CA TYR A 75 2.78 0.63 2.16
C TYR A 75 1.57 1.55 2.16
N ALA A 76 0.61 1.25 3.03
CA ALA A 76 -0.47 2.12 3.42
C ALA A 76 -0.23 2.62 4.84
N ALA A 77 -0.33 3.93 5.04
CA ALA A 77 -0.39 4.57 6.33
C ALA A 77 -1.81 5.02 6.61
N LEU A 78 -2.38 4.58 7.73
CA LEU A 78 -3.74 4.88 8.15
C LEU A 78 -3.74 5.76 9.40
N ASN A 79 -4.42 6.90 9.30
CA ASN A 79 -4.74 7.73 10.46
C ASN A 79 -6.09 7.28 11.03
N LEU A 80 -6.07 6.25 11.87
CA LEU A 80 -7.26 5.69 12.50
C LEU A 80 -7.71 6.56 13.68
N PRO A 81 -9.03 6.73 13.90
CA PRO A 81 -9.51 7.41 15.09
C PRO A 81 -9.13 6.61 16.35
N ALA A 82 -8.87 7.30 17.46
CA ALA A 82 -8.48 6.66 18.72
C ALA A 82 -9.52 5.66 19.26
N SER A 83 -10.77 5.76 18.83
CA SER A 83 -11.85 4.83 19.15
C SER A 83 -11.84 3.54 18.31
N HIS A 84 -11.03 3.46 17.25
CA HIS A 84 -10.95 2.28 16.40
C HIS A 84 -10.27 1.13 17.17
N PRO A 85 -10.82 -0.11 17.14
CA PRO A 85 -10.24 -1.24 17.88
C PRO A 85 -8.78 -1.54 17.55
N ASN A 86 -8.36 -1.20 16.32
CA ASN A 86 -7.01 -1.42 15.80
C ASN A 86 -6.15 -0.13 15.74
N ALA A 87 -6.50 0.92 16.49
CA ALA A 87 -5.76 2.20 16.45
C ALA A 87 -4.26 2.09 16.84
N HIS A 88 -3.86 0.96 17.44
CA HIS A 88 -2.50 0.70 17.92
C HIS A 88 -1.82 -0.49 17.23
N ASP A 89 -2.42 -1.05 16.17
CA ASP A 89 -1.95 -2.30 15.55
C ASP A 89 -0.78 -2.14 14.57
N GLY A 90 -0.56 -0.94 14.03
CA GLY A 90 0.47 -0.74 13.01
C GLY A 90 1.86 -0.63 13.61
N ASP A 91 2.87 -0.92 12.79
CA ASP A 91 4.23 -0.53 13.12
C ASP A 91 4.23 0.98 13.30
N ASN A 92 4.35 1.42 14.55
CA ASN A 92 4.56 2.81 14.87
C ASN A 92 6.02 3.11 14.52
N ILE A 93 6.31 3.19 13.21
CA ILE A 93 7.62 3.54 12.70
C ILE A 93 7.90 4.96 13.18
N THR A 94 8.55 5.04 14.34
CA THR A 94 8.99 6.29 14.91
C THR A 94 10.25 6.66 14.15
N PHE A 95 10.09 7.42 13.07
CA PHE A 95 11.24 8.03 12.41
C PHE A 95 11.82 9.05 13.39
N PRO A 96 13.12 9.00 13.69
CA PRO A 96 13.76 10.03 14.50
C PRO A 96 13.57 11.37 13.79
N SER A 97 12.71 12.23 14.37
CA SER A 97 12.55 13.60 13.90
C SER A 97 13.92 14.28 13.92
N ALA A 98 14.33 14.82 12.78
CA ALA A 98 15.54 15.63 12.69
C ALA A 98 15.40 16.80 13.68
N SER A 99 16.27 16.79 14.69
CA SER A 99 16.49 17.86 15.68
C SER A 99 15.31 18.21 16.61
N SER A 100 15.30 17.57 17.79
CA SER A 100 15.00 18.29 19.03
C SER A 100 15.95 17.81 20.14
N SER A 101 17.01 18.58 20.35
CA SER A 101 17.78 18.55 21.57
C SER A 101 16.93 19.13 22.70
N SER A 102 16.28 18.28 23.48
CA SER A 102 15.72 18.68 24.77
C SER A 102 15.98 17.61 25.82
N SER A 103 16.71 18.05 26.84
CA SER A 103 17.10 17.31 28.05
C SER A 103 15.92 16.64 28.76
N PRO A 104 16.16 15.60 29.57
CA PRO A 104 15.09 14.91 30.27
C PRO A 104 14.66 15.70 31.51
N SER A 105 13.42 16.19 31.52
CA SER A 105 12.75 16.63 32.75
C SER A 105 11.40 15.94 32.90
N SER A 106 11.34 15.07 33.90
CA SER A 106 10.21 14.64 34.74
C SER A 106 8.77 15.04 34.37
N SER A 107 7.96 14.00 34.19
CA SER A 107 6.54 13.86 34.56
C SER A 107 5.55 14.99 34.19
N SER A 108 4.86 14.79 33.07
CA SER A 108 3.40 15.02 33.01
C SER A 108 2.78 14.05 32.00
N SER A 109 1.83 13.24 32.47
CA SER A 109 0.97 12.41 31.64
C SER A 109 -0.07 13.30 30.97
N SER A 110 0.31 14.01 29.92
CA SER A 110 -0.65 14.56 28.96
C SER A 110 -1.04 13.43 27.99
N PRO A 111 -2.33 13.22 27.69
CA PRO A 111 -2.69 12.30 26.62
C PRO A 111 -2.17 12.93 25.33
N ARG A 112 -1.09 12.36 24.76
CA ARG A 112 -0.64 12.73 23.42
C ARG A 112 -1.67 12.20 22.43
N SER A 113 -2.76 12.94 22.27
CA SER A 113 -3.76 12.78 21.22
C SER A 113 -3.24 13.42 19.93
N SER A 114 -2.09 12.95 19.45
CA SER A 114 -1.77 13.07 18.02
C SER A 114 -2.09 11.71 17.44
N SER A 115 -3.15 11.60 16.64
CA SER A 115 -3.43 10.37 15.91
C SER A 115 -2.29 10.15 14.92
N ALA A 116 -1.37 9.28 15.32
CA ALA A 116 -0.23 8.91 14.49
C ALA A 116 -0.70 7.98 13.37
N PHE A 117 -0.05 8.07 12.22
CA PHE A 117 -0.28 7.13 11.14
C PHE A 117 0.28 5.75 11.52
N ALA A 118 -0.55 4.72 11.41
CA ALA A 118 -0.17 3.32 11.52
C ALA A 118 0.19 2.78 10.12
N VAL A 119 1.38 2.20 9.96
CA VAL A 119 1.90 1.75 8.65
C VAL A 119 1.71 0.24 8.47
N PHE A 120 1.21 -0.17 7.30
CA PHE A 120 0.92 -1.55 6.95
C PHE A 120 1.35 -1.84 5.50
N PRO A 121 1.80 -3.07 5.19
CA PRO A 121 1.95 -3.50 3.80
C PRO A 121 0.57 -3.56 3.11
N MET A 122 0.53 -3.27 1.81
CA MET A 122 -0.69 -3.27 1.01
C MET A 122 -0.45 -3.79 -0.41
N VAL A 123 -1.53 -4.23 -1.04
CA VAL A 123 -1.65 -4.29 -2.50
C VAL A 123 -2.72 -3.30 -2.96
N MET A 124 -2.57 -2.79 -4.17
CA MET A 124 -3.49 -1.82 -4.77
C MET A 124 -3.83 -2.23 -6.19
N SER A 125 -5.12 -2.34 -6.49
CA SER A 125 -5.62 -2.44 -7.85
C SER A 125 -5.84 -1.05 -8.42
N ILE A 126 -5.27 -0.79 -9.60
CA ILE A 126 -5.56 0.40 -10.39
C ILE A 126 -6.20 -0.04 -11.70
N GLY A 127 -7.37 0.49 -12.00
CA GLY A 127 -8.15 0.12 -13.18
C GLY A 127 -9.03 1.26 -13.66
N TYR A 128 -10.15 0.89 -14.29
CA TYR A 128 -11.18 1.83 -14.70
C TYR A 128 -12.52 1.47 -14.07
N ASN A 129 -13.33 2.47 -13.77
CA ASN A 129 -14.64 2.28 -13.19
C ASN A 129 -15.68 1.93 -14.28
N PRO A 130 -16.29 0.72 -14.25
CA PRO A 130 -17.28 0.31 -15.25
C PRO A 130 -18.55 1.17 -15.27
N PHE A 131 -18.95 1.75 -14.13
CA PHE A 131 -20.15 2.58 -14.03
C PHE A 131 -20.02 3.90 -14.79
N TYR A 132 -18.79 4.39 -14.98
CA TYR A 132 -18.50 5.58 -15.76
C TYR A 132 -18.01 5.24 -17.16
N LYS A 133 -18.51 4.14 -17.76
CA LYS A 133 -18.12 3.69 -19.11
C LYS A 133 -16.60 3.51 -19.25
N ASN A 134 -15.91 3.12 -18.17
CA ASN A 134 -14.46 2.99 -18.09
C ASN A 134 -13.67 4.26 -18.46
N THR A 135 -14.21 5.46 -18.25
CA THR A 135 -13.49 6.72 -18.50
C THR A 135 -12.79 7.29 -17.27
N VAL A 136 -13.15 6.81 -16.07
CA VAL A 136 -12.61 7.29 -14.79
C VAL A 136 -11.74 6.20 -14.18
N ARG A 137 -10.52 6.53 -13.76
CA ARG A 137 -9.62 5.58 -13.07
C ARG A 137 -10.20 5.20 -11.70
N SER A 138 -9.95 3.97 -11.28
CA SER A 138 -10.25 3.47 -9.94
C SER A 138 -8.98 3.08 -9.20
N ALA A 139 -9.02 3.21 -7.88
CA ALA A 139 -7.92 2.96 -6.95
C ALA A 139 -8.45 2.20 -5.73
N GLU A 140 -8.16 0.90 -5.66
CA GLU A 140 -8.67 0.01 -4.61
C GLU A 140 -7.51 -0.63 -3.85
N VAL A 141 -7.44 -0.39 -2.54
CA VAL A 141 -6.33 -0.82 -1.68
C VAL A 141 -6.79 -1.97 -0.79
N HIS A 142 -6.11 -3.10 -0.86
CA HIS A 142 -6.21 -4.14 0.17
C HIS A 142 -5.02 -4.01 1.11
N VAL A 143 -5.29 -3.55 2.32
CA VAL A 143 -4.28 -3.49 3.39
C VAL A 143 -4.07 -4.91 3.93
N LEU A 144 -2.83 -5.38 3.98
CA LEU A 144 -2.49 -6.75 4.36
C LEU A 144 -2.49 -6.95 5.89
N HIS A 145 -3.53 -6.42 6.54
CA HIS A 145 -3.80 -6.48 7.97
C HIS A 145 -5.28 -6.81 8.21
N ARG A 146 -5.56 -7.53 9.30
CA ARG A 146 -6.94 -7.86 9.67
C ARG A 146 -7.48 -6.82 10.64
N PHE A 147 -8.43 -6.02 10.17
CA PHE A 147 -9.13 -5.06 11.00
C PHE A 147 -10.40 -5.66 11.61
N ALA A 148 -10.70 -5.29 12.85
CA ALA A 148 -11.91 -5.68 13.58
C ALA A 148 -13.12 -4.78 13.25
N ALA A 149 -12.88 -3.63 12.63
CA ALA A 149 -13.92 -2.68 12.20
C ALA A 149 -13.51 -2.02 10.87
N ASP A 150 -14.49 -1.42 10.19
CA ASP A 150 -14.24 -0.62 8.99
C ASP A 150 -13.64 0.75 9.37
N PHE A 151 -12.86 1.33 8.45
CA PHE A 151 -12.13 2.59 8.65
C PHE A 151 -12.47 3.64 7.58
N TYR A 152 -13.74 3.71 7.15
CA TYR A 152 -14.22 4.79 6.27
C TYR A 152 -13.92 6.17 6.86
N ASP A 153 -13.75 7.16 5.99
CA ASP A 153 -13.37 8.55 6.31
C ASP A 153 -11.99 8.73 6.96
N SER A 154 -11.31 7.65 7.35
CA SER A 154 -9.93 7.70 7.83
C SER A 154 -9.01 8.14 6.69
N HIS A 155 -8.03 8.99 7.02
CA HIS A 155 -7.05 9.43 6.04
C HIS A 155 -6.04 8.31 5.78
N MET A 156 -5.84 7.99 4.52
CA MET A 156 -4.87 7.00 4.07
C MET A 156 -3.82 7.68 3.19
N ARG A 157 -2.54 7.35 3.42
CA ARG A 157 -1.43 7.66 2.52
C ARG A 157 -0.82 6.39 1.98
N LEU A 158 -0.43 6.41 0.72
CA LEU A 158 0.15 5.26 0.02
C LEU A 158 1.54 5.60 -0.50
N LEU A 159 2.47 4.67 -0.31
CA LEU A 159 3.77 4.66 -0.95
C LEU A 159 3.86 3.38 -1.80
N LEU A 160 3.55 3.49 -3.09
CA LEU A 160 3.63 2.38 -4.04
C LEU A 160 5.09 2.18 -4.42
N LEU A 161 5.60 0.96 -4.28
CA LEU A 161 7.01 0.63 -4.51
C LEU A 161 7.23 -0.24 -5.74
N GLY A 162 6.20 -0.90 -6.24
CA GLY A 162 6.35 -1.74 -7.41
C GLY A 162 5.05 -2.22 -8.02
N PHE A 163 5.19 -2.89 -9.16
CA PHE A 163 4.12 -3.51 -9.93
C PHE A 163 4.21 -5.03 -9.83
N VAL A 164 3.07 -5.68 -9.57
CA VAL A 164 2.98 -7.13 -9.40
C VAL A 164 2.56 -7.81 -10.71
N ARG A 165 1.50 -7.32 -11.35
CA ARG A 165 0.96 -7.88 -12.60
C ARG A 165 -0.07 -6.98 -13.25
N GLU A 166 -0.33 -7.22 -14.54
CA GLU A 166 -1.45 -6.62 -15.27
C GLU A 166 -2.81 -7.10 -14.74
N GLU A 167 -3.86 -6.37 -15.10
CA GLU A 167 -5.25 -6.82 -14.96
C GLU A 167 -5.46 -8.12 -15.74
N ARG A 168 -6.33 -8.98 -15.22
CA ARG A 168 -6.59 -10.32 -15.76
C ARG A 168 -8.07 -10.62 -15.72
N ASP A 169 -8.53 -11.32 -16.74
CA ASP A 169 -9.84 -11.94 -16.75
C ASP A 169 -9.78 -13.31 -16.06
N TYR A 170 -10.84 -13.64 -15.34
CA TYR A 170 -10.94 -14.89 -14.59
C TYR A 170 -12.16 -15.70 -15.03
N ALA A 171 -11.94 -16.99 -15.26
CA ALA A 171 -13.01 -17.92 -15.60
C ALA A 171 -13.89 -18.29 -14.38
N SER A 172 -13.40 -18.07 -13.15
CA SER A 172 -14.14 -18.34 -11.91
C SER A 172 -13.73 -17.38 -10.80
N LEU A 173 -14.60 -17.27 -9.79
CA LEU A 173 -14.32 -16.51 -8.56
C LEU A 173 -13.13 -17.09 -7.79
N GLU A 174 -13.01 -18.42 -7.75
CA GLU A 174 -11.90 -19.12 -7.10
C GLU A 174 -10.55 -18.72 -7.73
N ALA A 175 -10.47 -18.72 -9.07
CA ALA A 175 -9.26 -18.30 -9.78
C ALA A 175 -8.88 -16.84 -9.48
N LEU A 176 -9.87 -15.95 -9.35
CA LEU A 176 -9.64 -14.56 -8.93
C LEU A 176 -9.08 -14.49 -7.50
N VAL A 177 -9.69 -15.20 -6.56
CA VAL A 177 -9.26 -15.22 -5.15
C VAL A 177 -7.85 -15.79 -5.02
N ASP A 178 -7.54 -16.86 -5.75
CA ASP A 178 -6.21 -17.48 -5.75
C ASP A 178 -5.13 -16.52 -6.26
N ASP A 179 -5.42 -15.77 -7.32
CA ASP A 179 -4.45 -14.83 -7.90
C ASP A 179 -4.27 -13.60 -7.00
N ILE A 180 -5.32 -13.13 -6.31
CA ILE A 180 -5.19 -12.06 -5.29
C ILE A 180 -4.38 -12.56 -4.09
N ASN A 181 -4.63 -13.78 -3.62
CA ASN A 181 -3.85 -14.37 -2.54
C ASN A 181 -2.38 -14.50 -2.92
N LEU A 182 -2.09 -14.83 -4.18
CA LEU A 182 -0.74 -14.81 -4.71
C LEU A 182 -0.16 -13.40 -4.77
N ASP A 183 -0.92 -12.39 -5.21
CA ASP A 183 -0.49 -10.99 -5.20
C ASP A 183 -0.08 -10.55 -3.79
N CYS A 184 -0.86 -10.90 -2.77
CA CYS A 184 -0.58 -10.59 -1.37
C CYS A 184 0.71 -11.28 -0.87
N ARG A 185 0.94 -12.54 -1.26
CA ARG A 185 2.18 -13.27 -0.93
C ARG A 185 3.40 -12.62 -1.59
N VAL A 186 3.29 -12.30 -2.88
CA VAL A 186 4.36 -11.63 -3.64
C VAL A 186 4.69 -10.28 -3.03
N ALA A 187 3.68 -9.49 -2.67
CA ALA A 187 3.86 -8.20 -2.02
C ALA A 187 4.61 -8.35 -0.69
N ARG A 188 4.18 -9.25 0.19
CA ARG A 188 4.87 -9.51 1.47
C ARG A 188 6.31 -9.93 1.28
N ALA A 189 6.56 -10.91 0.40
CA ALA A 189 7.91 -11.41 0.15
C ALA A 189 8.82 -10.32 -0.46
N SER A 190 8.28 -9.47 -1.32
CA SER A 190 9.03 -8.38 -1.96
C SER A 190 9.38 -7.26 -0.96
N LEU A 191 8.46 -6.94 -0.04
CA LEU A 191 8.59 -5.88 0.97
C LEU A 191 9.43 -6.29 2.20
N ASP A 192 9.65 -7.59 2.42
CA ASP A 192 10.44 -8.06 3.57
C ASP A 192 11.94 -7.74 3.42
N ARG A 193 12.39 -7.42 2.20
CA ARG A 193 13.76 -7.00 1.90
C ARG A 193 14.05 -5.58 2.43
N ASP A 194 15.22 -5.35 3.02
CA ASP A 194 15.56 -4.07 3.66
C ASP A 194 15.45 -2.86 2.73
N ALA A 195 15.92 -2.99 1.48
CA ALA A 195 15.82 -1.93 0.47
C ALA A 195 14.38 -1.63 0.00
N TRP A 196 13.41 -2.46 0.42
CA TRP A 196 12.00 -2.32 0.09
C TRP A 196 11.15 -1.87 1.28
N ARG A 197 11.70 -1.85 2.50
CA ARG A 197 11.06 -1.21 3.67
C ARG A 197 11.00 0.31 3.46
N PRO A 198 10.06 1.06 4.06
CA PRO A 198 9.85 2.48 3.72
C PRO A 198 11.15 3.31 3.77
N ALA A 199 11.92 3.18 4.85
CA ALA A 199 13.19 3.90 5.03
C ALA A 199 14.28 3.49 4.02
N GLY A 200 14.33 2.20 3.65
CA GLY A 200 15.30 1.69 2.67
C GLY A 200 14.92 2.03 1.24
N ALA A 201 13.62 1.98 0.93
CA ALA A 201 13.07 2.30 -0.38
C ALA A 201 13.11 3.79 -0.69
N SER A 202 12.78 4.63 0.29
CA SER A 202 12.80 6.09 0.15
C SER A 202 12.70 6.77 1.51
N PRO A 203 13.80 7.31 2.08
CA PRO A 203 13.76 8.03 3.35
C PRO A 203 12.73 9.18 3.34
N GLU A 204 12.69 9.98 2.27
CA GLU A 204 11.73 11.07 2.11
C GLU A 204 10.28 10.55 1.96
N GLY A 205 10.10 9.43 1.26
CA GLY A 205 8.80 8.77 1.14
C GLY A 205 8.30 8.27 2.48
N ALA A 206 9.19 7.71 3.29
CA ALA A 206 8.90 7.21 4.63
C ALA A 206 8.48 8.34 5.59
N GLU A 207 9.18 9.47 5.55
CA GLU A 207 8.81 10.67 6.32
C GLU A 207 7.45 11.23 5.87
N TRP A 208 7.24 11.39 4.56
CA TRP A 208 5.96 11.86 4.01
C TRP A 208 4.80 10.93 4.37
N LEU A 209 5.03 9.62 4.43
CA LEU A 209 4.01 8.62 4.70
C LEU A 209 3.35 8.82 6.07
N VAL A 210 4.10 9.31 7.06
CA VAL A 210 3.61 9.46 8.44
C VAL A 210 3.63 10.89 9.00
N LYS A 211 4.02 11.90 8.21
CA LYS A 211 3.95 13.31 8.66
C LYS A 211 2.53 13.66 9.16
N PRO A 212 2.38 14.54 10.16
CA PRO A 212 1.05 15.00 10.57
C PRO A 212 0.20 15.55 9.40
N LEU A 213 -1.12 15.50 9.53
CA LEU A 213 -2.07 16.11 8.58
C LEU A 213 -2.08 17.63 8.69
#